data_AF-A0A261S4N9-F1
#
_entry.id   AF-A0A261S4N9-F1
#
_cell.length_a   1.000
_cell.length_b   1.000
_cell.length_c   1.000
_cell.angle_alpha   90.00
_cell.angle_beta   90.00
_cell.angle_gamma   90.00
#
_symmetry.space_group_name_H-M   'P 1'
#
loop_
_entity.id
_entity.type
_entity.pdbx_description
1 polymer ?
#
loop_
_entity_poly.entity_id
_entity_poly.type
_entity_poly.pdbx_seq_one_letter_code
_entity_poly.pdbx_strand_id
1 'polypeptide(L)'
;MTYQQHPLSAAFPPMGADEFQSLKDSIENIGVQNAITLYEGMVLDGWHRYCAAQDLGMPCPEVELAADVDPFDFVKAQNKERRHLSVGAWALIEAELWDWFSRGRPTVNKAGIVTAPFPQFADPSDNPAPGADLSDGADEETEKRAPGAHLSDGVEKARKTAAEIAQGGGYSTRTVKQAKKVLRDAIPEIQNSTKKDEISLKDAEAISNLSKEKQVALAAAGPAAIKKAAKAQKRAKPKGVKEARRQDLEEAMGLPQSHFCWASRTLLSAIEDLGEGGPDEDEYAYLRQIADRCRSLVEDDADDQLEALRSEVERLERENAELRAAVDPGAVDQLRTLQEKLRAVEVIRDDLMQANSRLNEENIKLKRMNKGGKARG
;
A
#
# COMPACT_ATOMS: atom_id res chain seq x y z
N MET A 1 1.03 6.36 -40.05
CA MET A 1 -0.30 6.23 -39.41
C MET A 1 -0.14 6.56 -37.94
N THR A 2 -1.08 7.31 -37.37
CA THR A 2 -1.04 7.69 -35.94
C THR A 2 -1.99 6.78 -35.16
N TYR A 3 -1.45 5.95 -34.28
CA TYR A 3 -2.24 5.04 -33.44
C TYR A 3 -2.64 5.73 -32.12
N GLN A 4 -3.77 5.33 -31.56
CA GLN A 4 -4.25 5.78 -30.25
C GLN A 4 -3.93 4.74 -29.17
N GLN A 5 -3.75 5.18 -27.93
CA GLN A 5 -3.53 4.29 -26.80
C GLN A 5 -4.83 3.57 -26.43
N HIS A 6 -4.78 2.24 -26.27
CA HIS A 6 -5.94 1.48 -25.83
C HIS A 6 -6.26 1.76 -24.34
N PRO A 7 -7.53 1.88 -23.93
CA PRO A 7 -7.90 2.15 -22.53
C PRO A 7 -7.34 1.15 -21.51
N LEU A 8 -7.26 -0.14 -21.87
CA LEU A 8 -6.62 -1.17 -21.04
C LEU A 8 -5.13 -0.87 -20.78
N SER A 9 -4.45 -0.27 -21.76
CA SER A 9 -3.04 0.15 -21.63
C SER A 9 -2.91 1.40 -20.76
N ALA A 10 -3.86 2.35 -20.91
CA ALA A 10 -3.89 3.61 -20.16
C ALA A 10 -4.19 3.43 -18.66
N ALA A 11 -4.76 2.30 -18.25
CA ALA A 11 -5.01 1.99 -16.83
C ALA A 11 -3.70 1.91 -16.01
N PHE A 12 -2.57 1.60 -16.65
CA PHE A 12 -1.27 1.51 -15.99
C PHE A 12 -0.58 2.87 -15.91
N PRO A 13 0.20 3.13 -14.83
CA PRO A 13 0.87 4.40 -14.68
C PRO A 13 1.89 4.64 -15.81
N PRO A 14 1.99 5.88 -16.32
CA PRO A 14 2.96 6.25 -17.35
C PRO A 14 4.39 6.16 -16.81
N MET A 15 5.33 5.88 -17.71
CA MET A 15 6.76 5.78 -17.43
C MET A 15 7.32 7.16 -17.05
N GLY A 16 8.33 7.21 -16.19
CA GLY A 16 8.98 8.48 -15.81
C GLY A 16 9.65 9.17 -17.00
N ALA A 17 9.82 10.49 -16.95
CA ALA A 17 10.47 11.24 -18.04
C ALA A 17 11.91 10.77 -18.29
N ASP A 18 12.67 10.50 -17.23
CA ASP A 18 14.06 10.02 -17.33
C ASP A 18 14.17 8.59 -17.91
N GLU A 19 13.24 7.73 -17.51
CA GLU A 19 13.12 6.36 -18.05
C GLU A 19 12.72 6.39 -19.53
N PHE A 20 11.80 7.29 -19.90
CA PHE A 20 11.40 7.48 -21.29
C PHE A 20 12.54 8.03 -22.14
N GLN A 21 13.36 8.93 -21.60
CA GLN A 21 14.57 9.39 -22.29
C GLN A 21 15.57 8.26 -22.49
N SER A 22 15.82 7.45 -21.45
CA SER A 22 16.69 6.27 -21.56
C SER A 22 16.17 5.27 -22.60
N LEU A 23 14.85 5.10 -22.69
CA LEU A 23 14.20 4.27 -23.72
C LEU A 23 14.40 4.84 -25.12
N LYS A 24 14.28 6.16 -25.29
CA LYS A 24 14.56 6.84 -26.58
C LYS A 24 16.00 6.62 -27.00
N ASP A 25 16.96 6.85 -26.12
CA ASP A 25 18.39 6.67 -26.41
C ASP A 25 18.69 5.21 -26.79
N SER A 26 18.06 4.24 -26.12
CA SER A 26 18.17 2.82 -26.49
C SER A 26 17.59 2.52 -27.86
N ILE A 27 16.43 3.10 -28.19
CA ILE A 27 15.74 2.89 -29.46
C ILE A 27 16.52 3.58 -30.60
N GLU A 28 17.13 4.73 -30.38
CA GLU A 28 18.00 5.39 -31.36
C GLU A 28 19.22 4.54 -31.72
N ASN A 29 19.83 3.86 -30.73
CA ASN A 29 21.03 3.05 -30.93
C ASN A 29 20.75 1.65 -31.51
N ILE A 30 19.67 0.99 -31.08
CA ILE A 30 19.43 -0.44 -31.33
C ILE A 30 18.11 -0.68 -32.12
N GLY A 31 17.28 0.35 -32.27
CA GLY A 31 15.94 0.23 -32.84
C GLY A 31 14.91 -0.37 -31.88
N VAL A 32 13.66 -0.46 -32.36
CA VAL A 32 12.58 -1.11 -31.60
C VAL A 32 12.71 -2.62 -31.70
N GLN A 33 13.17 -3.26 -30.62
CA GLN A 33 13.41 -4.71 -30.58
C GLN A 33 12.11 -5.52 -30.39
N ASN A 34 11.20 -5.03 -29.55
CA ASN A 34 9.93 -5.70 -29.26
C ASN A 34 8.79 -4.97 -29.96
N ALA A 35 8.06 -5.68 -30.81
CA ALA A 35 6.92 -5.13 -31.52
C ALA A 35 5.84 -4.56 -30.59
N ILE A 36 5.06 -3.61 -31.10
CA ILE A 36 3.86 -3.11 -30.43
C ILE A 36 2.70 -4.06 -30.71
N THR A 37 1.85 -4.28 -29.72
CA THR A 37 0.66 -5.12 -29.89
C THR A 37 -0.53 -4.23 -30.20
N LEU A 38 -1.21 -4.49 -31.32
CA LEU A 38 -2.40 -3.77 -31.75
C LEU A 38 -3.66 -4.58 -31.45
N TYR A 39 -4.71 -3.91 -30.98
CA TYR A 39 -6.05 -4.45 -30.83
C TYR A 39 -7.08 -3.40 -31.23
N GLU A 40 -7.99 -3.74 -32.13
CA GLU A 40 -9.03 -2.82 -32.68
C GLU A 40 -8.47 -1.51 -33.27
N GLY A 41 -7.26 -1.56 -33.84
CA GLY A 41 -6.59 -0.37 -34.40
C GLY A 41 -5.96 0.56 -33.35
N MET A 42 -5.89 0.14 -32.08
CA MET A 42 -5.26 0.86 -30.97
C MET A 42 -4.08 0.08 -30.40
N VAL A 43 -3.14 0.78 -29.75
CA VAL A 43 -1.97 0.16 -29.10
C VAL A 43 -2.38 -0.43 -27.75
N LEU A 44 -2.37 -1.76 -27.66
CA LEU A 44 -2.68 -2.51 -26.45
C LEU A 44 -1.44 -2.62 -25.53
N ASP A 45 -0.28 -2.93 -26.10
CA ASP A 45 1.01 -2.96 -25.39
C ASP A 45 2.11 -2.23 -26.18
N GLY A 46 3.01 -1.59 -25.44
CA GLY A 46 4.15 -0.88 -26.03
C GLY A 46 3.90 0.58 -26.39
N TRP A 47 2.93 1.24 -25.76
CA TRP A 47 2.62 2.66 -26.01
C TRP A 47 3.85 3.58 -25.97
N HIS A 48 4.70 3.46 -24.94
CA HIS A 48 5.92 4.28 -24.87
C HIS A 48 6.95 3.93 -25.95
N ARG A 49 6.99 2.67 -26.43
CA ARG A 49 7.84 2.29 -27.57
C ARG A 49 7.33 2.94 -28.85
N TYR A 50 6.02 2.96 -29.04
CA TYR A 50 5.38 3.65 -30.16
C TYR A 50 5.66 5.16 -30.14
N CYS A 51 5.47 5.84 -29.00
CA CYS A 51 5.77 7.27 -28.86
C CYS A 51 7.25 7.57 -29.13
N ALA A 52 8.18 6.79 -28.56
CA ALA A 52 9.60 6.99 -28.78
C ALA A 52 10.01 6.76 -30.26
N ALA A 53 9.47 5.73 -30.91
CA ALA A 53 9.72 5.47 -32.33
C ALA A 53 9.13 6.56 -33.24
N GLN A 54 7.96 7.08 -32.89
CA GLN A 54 7.33 8.19 -33.61
C GLN A 54 8.12 9.49 -33.48
N ASP A 55 8.61 9.80 -32.27
CA ASP A 55 9.45 10.98 -32.02
C ASP A 55 10.79 10.91 -32.78
N LEU A 56 11.35 9.71 -32.94
CA LEU A 56 12.59 9.45 -33.69
C LEU A 56 12.36 9.24 -35.20
N GLY A 57 11.11 9.21 -35.66
CA GLY A 57 10.76 8.98 -37.06
C GLY A 57 11.12 7.58 -37.60
N MET A 58 11.20 6.57 -36.71
CA MET A 58 11.62 5.20 -37.07
C MET A 58 10.44 4.24 -37.28
N PRO A 59 10.61 3.20 -38.11
CA PRO A 59 9.60 2.16 -38.28
C PRO A 59 9.45 1.36 -36.99
N CYS A 60 8.21 1.26 -36.48
CA CYS A 60 7.89 0.45 -35.31
C CYS A 60 7.29 -0.90 -35.79
N PRO A 61 7.89 -2.05 -35.44
CA PRO A 61 7.29 -3.36 -35.73
C PRO A 61 5.95 -3.49 -35.02
N GLU A 62 4.93 -3.98 -35.74
CA GLU A 62 3.57 -4.13 -35.24
C GLU A 62 3.10 -5.58 -35.33
N VAL A 63 2.37 -6.04 -34.32
CA VAL A 63 1.79 -7.37 -34.22
C VAL A 63 0.34 -7.24 -33.78
N GLU A 64 -0.60 -7.79 -34.53
CA GLU A 64 -2.00 -7.84 -34.11
C GLU A 64 -2.20 -8.92 -33.03
N LEU A 65 -3.01 -8.61 -32.02
CA LEU A 65 -3.39 -9.60 -31.02
C LEU A 65 -4.19 -10.73 -31.69
N ALA A 66 -3.82 -11.97 -31.41
CA ALA A 66 -4.52 -13.14 -31.92
C ALA A 66 -5.99 -13.16 -31.43
N ALA A 67 -6.92 -13.50 -32.32
CA ALA A 67 -8.36 -13.40 -32.08
C ALA A 67 -8.89 -14.35 -30.99
N ASP A 68 -8.11 -15.37 -30.62
CA ASP A 68 -8.38 -16.36 -29.58
C ASP A 68 -7.95 -15.90 -28.17
N VAL A 69 -7.17 -14.82 -28.06
CA VAL A 69 -6.68 -14.30 -26.78
C VAL A 69 -7.55 -13.13 -26.32
N ASP A 70 -8.06 -13.22 -25.08
CA ASP A 70 -8.80 -12.10 -24.49
C ASP A 70 -7.84 -10.92 -24.18
N PRO A 71 -8.09 -9.70 -24.69
CA PRO A 71 -7.19 -8.56 -24.50
C PRO A 71 -6.94 -8.22 -23.03
N PHE A 72 -7.94 -8.45 -22.16
CA PHE A 72 -7.83 -8.23 -20.73
C PHE A 72 -6.81 -9.19 -20.10
N ASP A 73 -6.92 -10.48 -20.40
CA ASP A 73 -5.99 -11.50 -19.90
C ASP A 73 -4.57 -11.29 -20.45
N PHE A 74 -4.44 -10.87 -21.71
CA PHE A 74 -3.16 -10.52 -22.31
C PHE A 74 -2.45 -9.38 -21.57
N VAL A 75 -3.16 -8.26 -21.36
CA VAL A 75 -2.60 -7.09 -20.67
C VAL A 75 -2.25 -7.43 -19.21
N LYS A 76 -3.08 -8.24 -18.56
CA LYS A 76 -2.85 -8.73 -17.20
C LYS A 76 -1.60 -9.60 -17.15
N ALA A 77 -1.43 -10.57 -18.05
CA ALA A 77 -0.25 -11.43 -18.10
C ALA A 77 1.03 -10.63 -18.36
N GLN A 78 1.03 -9.74 -19.36
CA GLN A 78 2.19 -8.92 -19.71
C GLN A 78 2.64 -7.95 -18.61
N ASN A 79 1.71 -7.41 -17.81
CA ASN A 79 2.04 -6.42 -16.77
C ASN A 79 2.18 -7.04 -15.36
N LYS A 80 1.49 -8.14 -15.04
CA LYS A 80 1.49 -8.75 -13.70
C LYS A 80 2.82 -9.36 -13.30
N GLU A 81 3.50 -10.01 -14.24
CA GLU A 81 4.78 -10.68 -13.97
C GLU A 81 5.97 -9.71 -13.97
N ARG A 82 5.86 -8.56 -14.65
CA ARG A 82 6.94 -7.58 -14.79
C ARG A 82 6.88 -6.43 -13.79
N ARG A 83 5.70 -6.07 -13.29
CA ARG A 83 5.53 -4.98 -12.32
C ARG A 83 5.18 -5.56 -10.96
N HIS A 84 6.12 -5.49 -10.02
CA HIS A 84 5.88 -5.79 -8.60
C HIS A 84 5.05 -4.67 -7.92
N LEU A 85 3.84 -4.40 -8.42
CA LEU A 85 2.95 -3.45 -7.79
C LEU A 85 2.36 -4.04 -6.50
N SER A 86 2.04 -3.18 -5.53
CA SER A 86 1.38 -3.59 -4.30
C SER A 86 -0.05 -4.09 -4.58
N VAL A 87 -0.55 -4.93 -3.68
CA VAL A 87 -1.92 -5.46 -3.72
C VAL A 87 -2.97 -4.34 -3.83
N GLY A 88 -2.70 -3.17 -3.22
CA GLY A 88 -3.60 -2.03 -3.25
C GLY A 88 -3.61 -1.30 -4.59
N ALA A 89 -2.44 -1.10 -5.21
CA ALA A 89 -2.33 -0.53 -6.55
C ALA A 89 -2.96 -1.44 -7.61
N TRP A 90 -2.69 -2.75 -7.51
CA TRP A 90 -3.31 -3.74 -8.39
C TRP A 90 -4.84 -3.77 -8.28
N ALA A 91 -5.40 -3.71 -7.06
CA ALA A 91 -6.84 -3.69 -6.88
C ALA A 91 -7.49 -2.44 -7.50
N LEU A 92 -6.77 -1.31 -7.54
CA LEU A 92 -7.22 -0.08 -8.20
C LEU A 92 -7.23 -0.25 -9.72
N ILE A 93 -6.15 -0.77 -10.30
CA ILE A 93 -6.04 -1.04 -11.74
C ILE A 93 -7.10 -2.06 -12.17
N GLU A 94 -7.22 -3.19 -11.47
CA GLU A 94 -8.20 -4.24 -11.76
C GLU A 94 -9.63 -3.67 -11.70
N ALA A 95 -9.96 -2.83 -10.71
CA ALA A 95 -11.28 -2.21 -10.63
C ALA A 95 -11.58 -1.27 -11.80
N GLU A 96 -10.58 -0.56 -12.32
CA GLU A 96 -10.69 0.32 -13.49
C GLU A 96 -10.84 -0.46 -14.79
N LEU A 97 -10.07 -1.55 -14.95
CA LEU A 97 -10.21 -2.46 -16.09
C LEU A 97 -11.60 -3.11 -16.14
N TRP A 98 -12.15 -3.51 -14.98
CA TRP A 98 -13.51 -4.03 -14.88
C TRP A 98 -14.57 -2.96 -15.16
N ASP A 99 -14.36 -1.70 -14.78
CA ASP A 99 -15.29 -0.61 -15.12
C ASP A 99 -15.32 -0.38 -16.64
N TRP A 100 -14.17 -0.45 -17.31
CA TRP A 100 -14.10 -0.41 -18.77
C TRP A 100 -14.84 -1.60 -19.41
N PHE A 101 -14.57 -2.83 -18.95
CA PHE A 101 -15.23 -4.04 -19.45
C PHE A 101 -16.76 -3.98 -19.28
N SER A 102 -17.22 -3.39 -18.17
CA SER A 102 -18.63 -3.26 -17.82
C SER A 102 -19.39 -2.20 -18.61
N ARG A 103 -18.71 -1.22 -19.21
CA ARG A 103 -19.33 -0.13 -19.99
C ARG A 103 -19.62 -0.52 -21.45
N GLY A 104 -19.31 -1.75 -21.84
CA GLY A 104 -19.48 -2.29 -23.18
C GLY A 104 -18.26 -2.02 -24.06
N ARG A 105 -17.80 -3.06 -24.79
CA ARG A 105 -16.76 -2.95 -25.83
C ARG A 105 -17.27 -1.96 -26.89
N PRO A 106 -16.72 -0.73 -27.02
CA PRO A 106 -17.19 0.21 -28.02
C PRO A 106 -16.82 -0.36 -29.40
N THR A 107 -17.80 -0.86 -30.16
CA THR A 107 -17.50 -1.43 -31.47
C THR A 107 -17.13 -0.32 -32.43
N VAL A 108 -15.91 -0.37 -32.98
CA VAL A 108 -15.51 0.45 -34.13
C VAL A 108 -16.42 0.12 -35.32
N ASN A 109 -17.10 1.13 -35.86
CA ASN A 109 -17.82 1.01 -37.13
C ASN A 109 -16.79 0.75 -38.25
N LYS A 110 -17.23 0.21 -39.40
CA LYS A 110 -16.41 -0.10 -40.60
C LYS A 110 -15.57 1.07 -41.17
N ALA A 111 -15.67 2.27 -40.60
CA ALA A 111 -14.91 3.47 -40.95
C ALA A 111 -13.84 3.89 -39.91
N GLY A 112 -13.61 3.11 -38.85
CA GLY A 112 -12.55 3.38 -37.86
C GLY A 112 -12.80 4.59 -36.94
N ILE A 113 -14.05 5.06 -36.81
CA ILE A 113 -14.43 6.18 -35.94
C ILE A 113 -15.20 5.63 -34.74
N VAL A 114 -14.73 5.91 -33.52
CA VAL A 114 -15.43 5.56 -32.28
C VAL A 114 -16.62 6.52 -32.11
N THR A 115 -17.85 6.00 -32.12
CA THR A 115 -19.06 6.78 -31.82
C THR A 115 -19.34 6.79 -30.31
N ALA A 116 -18.49 7.51 -29.58
CA ALA A 116 -18.81 8.23 -28.33
C ALA A 116 -17.53 8.96 -27.88
N PRO A 117 -17.46 10.29 -27.97
CA PRO A 117 -16.32 11.03 -27.44
C PRO A 117 -16.37 10.96 -25.92
N PHE A 118 -15.27 10.50 -25.30
CA PHE A 118 -15.00 10.87 -23.91
C PHE A 118 -14.85 12.41 -23.83
N PRO A 119 -15.26 13.06 -22.73
CA PRO A 119 -15.11 14.49 -22.58
C PRO A 119 -13.64 14.87 -22.69
N GLN A 120 -13.33 15.69 -23.70
CA GLN A 120 -12.09 16.46 -23.76
C GLN A 120 -12.11 17.43 -22.57
N PHE A 121 -11.01 17.51 -21.82
CA PHE A 121 -10.81 18.61 -20.88
C PHE A 121 -10.86 19.91 -21.68
N ALA A 122 -11.85 20.75 -21.40
CA ALA A 122 -11.95 22.08 -21.99
C ALA A 122 -10.72 22.91 -21.62
N ASP A 123 -10.15 23.56 -22.63
CA ASP A 123 -9.08 24.54 -22.51
C ASP A 123 -9.57 25.73 -21.62
N PRO A 124 -8.80 26.27 -20.66
CA PRO A 124 -9.28 27.30 -19.72
C PRO A 124 -9.45 28.71 -20.32
N SER A 125 -9.54 28.87 -21.65
CA SER A 125 -9.47 30.19 -22.30
C SER A 125 -10.82 30.80 -22.69
N ASP A 126 -11.94 30.09 -22.65
CA ASP A 126 -13.23 30.64 -23.08
C ASP A 126 -14.18 30.85 -21.91
N ASN A 127 -14.12 32.05 -21.37
CA ASN A 127 -15.06 32.58 -20.39
C ASN A 127 -16.09 33.44 -21.13
N PRO A 128 -17.40 33.13 -21.13
CA PRO A 128 -18.41 34.13 -21.39
C PRO A 128 -19.07 34.58 -20.07
N ALA A 129 -19.04 35.90 -19.87
CA ALA A 129 -19.62 36.64 -18.77
C ALA A 129 -21.18 36.58 -18.77
N PRO A 130 -21.84 37.05 -17.69
CA PRO A 130 -23.14 36.59 -17.23
C PRO A 130 -24.34 37.42 -17.73
N GLY A 131 -25.54 36.80 -17.71
CA GLY A 131 -26.81 37.53 -17.58
C GLY A 131 -27.89 37.17 -18.61
N ALA A 132 -28.95 36.49 -18.15
CA ALA A 132 -30.36 36.62 -18.58
C ALA A 132 -31.15 35.46 -17.89
N ASP A 133 -31.77 35.67 -16.74
CA ASP A 133 -33.13 36.19 -16.49
C ASP A 133 -34.20 35.08 -16.39
N LEU A 134 -35.17 35.34 -15.53
CA LEU A 134 -36.05 34.46 -14.75
C LEU A 134 -37.27 33.87 -15.51
N SER A 135 -37.84 32.77 -14.98
CA SER A 135 -39.29 32.41 -14.85
C SER A 135 -39.44 30.87 -14.74
N ASP A 136 -39.93 30.27 -13.64
CA ASP A 136 -41.28 30.19 -13.03
C ASP A 136 -42.07 28.91 -13.41
N GLY A 137 -42.63 28.24 -12.39
CA GLY A 137 -43.76 27.27 -12.46
C GLY A 137 -43.36 25.79 -12.63
N ALA A 138 -43.48 24.89 -11.66
CA ALA A 138 -44.68 24.35 -10.97
C ALA A 138 -45.31 23.12 -11.69
N ASP A 139 -45.32 22.02 -10.93
CA ASP A 139 -46.37 20.99 -10.78
C ASP A 139 -46.50 19.78 -11.73
N GLU A 140 -46.38 18.60 -11.08
CA GLU A 140 -47.25 17.41 -11.13
C GLU A 140 -48.27 17.28 -12.26
N GLU A 141 -48.20 16.17 -13.03
CA GLU A 141 -49.33 15.22 -13.09
C GLU A 141 -48.98 13.88 -13.77
N THR A 142 -49.57 12.85 -13.18
CA THR A 142 -49.47 11.41 -13.39
C THR A 142 -50.28 10.86 -14.58
N GLU A 143 -49.77 9.75 -15.12
CA GLU A 143 -50.46 8.60 -15.73
C GLU A 143 -51.29 8.76 -17.01
N LYS A 144 -50.90 7.99 -18.06
CA LYS A 144 -51.70 6.86 -18.60
C LYS A 144 -50.97 6.01 -19.67
N ARG A 145 -50.75 4.74 -19.29
CA ARG A 145 -51.14 3.48 -19.97
C ARG A 145 -50.28 2.86 -21.12
N ALA A 146 -49.55 1.81 -20.68
CA ALA A 146 -49.48 0.43 -21.21
C ALA A 146 -48.69 0.11 -22.51
N PRO A 147 -48.46 -1.17 -22.84
CA PRO A 147 -47.43 -2.03 -22.24
C PRO A 147 -46.51 -2.67 -23.30
N GLY A 148 -45.25 -2.89 -22.94
CA GLY A 148 -44.37 -3.81 -23.68
C GLY A 148 -43.23 -3.16 -24.46
N ALA A 149 -42.04 -3.14 -23.84
CA ALA A 149 -40.78 -3.53 -24.46
C ALA A 149 -39.75 -3.71 -23.33
N HIS A 150 -39.57 -4.96 -22.88
CA HIS A 150 -38.45 -5.36 -22.03
C HIS A 150 -37.13 -5.02 -22.75
N LEU A 151 -36.42 -4.03 -22.24
CA LEU A 151 -35.00 -3.77 -22.53
C LEU A 151 -34.30 -3.38 -21.23
N SER A 152 -34.19 -4.30 -20.25
CA SER A 152 -33.36 -4.03 -19.07
C SER A 152 -32.73 -5.24 -18.36
N ASP A 153 -32.85 -6.48 -18.86
CA ASP A 153 -32.31 -7.64 -18.14
C ASP A 153 -30.90 -8.09 -18.61
N GLY A 154 -30.31 -7.39 -19.59
CA GLY A 154 -29.01 -7.75 -20.18
C GLY A 154 -27.79 -6.99 -19.63
N VAL A 155 -27.98 -5.78 -19.07
CA VAL A 155 -26.86 -4.88 -18.72
C VAL A 155 -26.38 -5.07 -17.27
N GLU A 156 -27.24 -5.52 -16.36
CA GLU A 156 -26.84 -5.82 -14.98
C GLU A 156 -25.95 -7.07 -14.86
N LYS A 157 -26.02 -8.00 -15.83
CA LYS A 157 -25.26 -9.25 -15.82
C LYS A 157 -23.77 -9.14 -16.19
N ALA A 158 -23.28 -7.97 -16.63
CA ALA A 158 -21.89 -7.80 -17.07
C ALA A 158 -20.99 -7.08 -16.04
N ARG A 159 -21.57 -6.42 -15.03
CA ARG A 159 -20.80 -5.77 -13.97
C ARG A 159 -20.39 -6.79 -12.93
N LYS A 160 -19.13 -7.26 -12.99
CA LYS A 160 -18.62 -8.08 -11.89
C LYS A 160 -18.76 -7.35 -10.56
N THR A 161 -19.38 -8.04 -9.62
CA THR A 161 -19.54 -7.56 -8.26
C THR A 161 -18.18 -7.38 -7.62
N ALA A 162 -18.10 -6.57 -6.55
CA ALA A 162 -16.84 -6.41 -5.82
C ALA A 162 -16.30 -7.75 -5.26
N ALA A 163 -17.18 -8.74 -5.05
CA ALA A 163 -16.82 -10.09 -4.63
C ALA A 163 -16.16 -10.89 -5.76
N GLU A 164 -16.70 -10.83 -6.97
CA GLU A 164 -16.15 -11.55 -8.12
C GLU A 164 -14.79 -10.99 -8.58
N ILE A 165 -14.61 -9.66 -8.52
CA ILE A 165 -13.32 -9.02 -8.77
C ILE A 165 -12.31 -9.44 -7.70
N ALA A 166 -12.74 -9.49 -6.42
CA ALA A 166 -11.88 -9.91 -5.32
C ALA A 166 -11.41 -11.37 -5.50
N GLN A 167 -12.33 -12.27 -5.88
CA GLN A 167 -12.04 -13.68 -6.13
C GLN A 167 -11.09 -13.87 -7.33
N GLY A 168 -11.34 -13.19 -8.45
CA GLY A 168 -10.49 -13.29 -9.66
C GLY A 168 -9.12 -12.62 -9.52
N GLY A 169 -8.98 -11.67 -8.61
CA GLY A 169 -7.72 -10.97 -8.32
C GLY A 169 -6.92 -11.53 -7.14
N GLY A 170 -7.52 -12.38 -6.30
CA GLY A 170 -6.91 -12.83 -5.04
C GLY A 170 -6.88 -11.75 -3.95
N TYR A 171 -7.85 -10.83 -3.96
CA TYR A 171 -7.94 -9.72 -3.01
C TYR A 171 -9.04 -9.94 -1.97
N SER A 172 -9.02 -9.17 -0.88
CA SER A 172 -10.17 -9.08 0.01
C SER A 172 -11.28 -8.25 -0.64
N THR A 173 -12.55 -8.59 -0.38
CA THR A 173 -13.71 -7.81 -0.85
C THR A 173 -13.66 -6.36 -0.37
N ARG A 174 -13.11 -6.12 0.83
CA ARG A 174 -12.84 -4.80 1.38
C ARG A 174 -11.86 -4.01 0.52
N THR A 175 -10.78 -4.63 0.06
CA THR A 175 -9.77 -3.98 -0.80
C THR A 175 -10.40 -3.48 -2.10
N VAL A 176 -11.25 -4.30 -2.73
CA VAL A 176 -11.94 -3.92 -3.97
C VAL A 176 -12.95 -2.80 -3.74
N LYS A 177 -13.69 -2.83 -2.62
CA LYS A 177 -14.60 -1.73 -2.23
C LYS A 177 -13.84 -0.42 -2.03
N GLN A 178 -12.67 -0.46 -1.39
CA GLN A 178 -11.80 0.71 -1.20
C GLN A 178 -11.28 1.25 -2.54
N ALA A 179 -10.82 0.36 -3.42
CA ALA A 179 -10.38 0.71 -4.78
C ALA A 179 -11.49 1.39 -5.59
N LYS A 180 -12.70 0.81 -5.65
CA LYS A 180 -13.87 1.41 -6.32
C LYS A 180 -14.23 2.78 -5.75
N LYS A 181 -14.06 2.99 -4.44
CA LYS A 181 -14.30 4.28 -3.81
C LYS A 181 -13.26 5.33 -4.25
N VAL A 182 -11.98 4.98 -4.21
CA VAL A 182 -10.90 5.87 -4.66
C VAL A 182 -11.07 6.25 -6.13
N LEU A 183 -11.49 5.33 -7.00
CA LEU A 183 -11.77 5.62 -8.42
C LEU A 183 -12.89 6.66 -8.61
N ARG A 184 -13.92 6.65 -7.77
CA ARG A 184 -15.04 7.61 -7.85
C ARG A 184 -14.70 8.96 -7.21
N ASP A 185 -14.06 8.93 -6.04
CA ASP A 185 -14.02 10.09 -5.15
C ASP A 185 -12.65 10.80 -5.15
N ALA A 186 -11.56 10.14 -5.58
CA ALA A 186 -10.24 10.75 -5.64
C ALA A 186 -9.96 11.43 -6.99
N ILE A 187 -9.14 12.49 -6.99
CA ILE A 187 -8.62 13.11 -8.22
C ILE A 187 -7.63 12.18 -8.95
N PRO A 188 -7.44 12.33 -10.28
CA PRO A 188 -6.54 11.47 -11.07
C PRO A 188 -5.09 11.48 -10.57
N GLU A 189 -4.62 12.60 -10.02
CA GLU A 189 -3.26 12.68 -9.46
C GLU A 189 -3.07 11.72 -8.26
N ILE A 190 -4.05 11.65 -7.36
CA ILE A 190 -4.01 10.75 -6.20
C ILE A 190 -4.16 9.29 -6.63
N GLN A 191 -5.00 9.03 -7.64
CA GLN A 191 -5.13 7.71 -8.24
C GLN A 191 -3.79 7.27 -8.83
N ASN A 192 -3.12 8.13 -9.60
CA ASN A 192 -1.83 7.86 -10.22
C ASN A 192 -0.73 7.63 -9.17
N SER A 193 -0.64 8.43 -8.11
CA SER A 193 0.32 8.17 -7.02
C SER A 193 0.02 6.86 -6.27
N THR A 194 -1.23 6.42 -6.21
CA THR A 194 -1.59 5.10 -5.66
C THR A 194 -1.19 3.99 -6.63
N LYS A 195 -1.42 4.16 -7.94
CA LYS A 195 -0.99 3.21 -8.99
C LYS A 195 0.53 3.09 -9.07
N LYS A 196 1.28 4.16 -8.76
CA LYS A 196 2.74 4.18 -8.70
C LYS A 196 3.32 3.62 -7.39
N ASP A 197 2.46 3.15 -6.47
CA ASP A 197 2.85 2.71 -5.12
C ASP A 197 3.53 3.78 -4.25
N GLU A 198 3.46 5.06 -4.62
CA GLU A 198 3.97 6.16 -3.79
C GLU A 198 3.15 6.33 -2.51
N ILE A 199 1.85 5.96 -2.57
CA ILE A 199 0.86 6.16 -1.51
C ILE A 199 0.03 4.88 -1.34
N SER A 200 -0.31 4.53 -0.10
CA SER A 200 -1.12 3.34 0.15
C SER A 200 -2.59 3.55 -0.22
N LEU A 201 -3.26 2.50 -0.68
CA LEU A 201 -4.71 2.53 -0.97
C LEU A 201 -5.55 3.06 0.21
N LYS A 202 -5.13 2.75 1.45
CA LYS A 202 -5.78 3.24 2.67
C LYS A 202 -5.58 4.74 2.89
N ASP A 203 -4.46 5.30 2.46
CA ASP A 203 -4.21 6.74 2.55
C ASP A 203 -5.03 7.49 1.48
N ALA A 204 -5.07 6.94 0.26
CA ALA A 204 -5.90 7.46 -0.83
C ALA A 204 -7.40 7.49 -0.44
N GLU A 205 -7.93 6.42 0.16
CA GLU A 205 -9.31 6.36 0.64
C GLU A 205 -9.61 7.39 1.74
N ALA A 206 -8.64 7.69 2.61
CA ALA A 206 -8.83 8.69 3.66
C ALA A 206 -8.96 10.09 3.07
N ILE A 207 -8.12 10.40 2.06
CA ILE A 207 -8.09 11.69 1.38
C ILE A 207 -9.24 11.86 0.40
N SER A 208 -9.78 10.78 -0.17
CA SER A 208 -10.93 10.85 -1.08
C SER A 208 -12.19 11.41 -0.42
N ASN A 209 -12.27 11.43 0.93
CA ASN A 209 -13.38 12.06 1.65
C ASN A 209 -13.22 13.59 1.80
N LEU A 210 -12.09 14.17 1.39
CA LEU A 210 -11.85 15.61 1.41
C LEU A 210 -12.41 16.28 0.15
N SER A 211 -12.66 17.59 0.23
CA SER A 211 -13.05 18.39 -0.93
C SER A 211 -11.99 18.31 -2.04
N LYS A 212 -12.43 18.40 -3.30
CA LYS A 212 -11.55 18.28 -4.48
C LYS A 212 -10.41 19.31 -4.46
N GLU A 213 -10.69 20.54 -4.02
CA GLU A 213 -9.67 21.59 -3.84
C GLU A 213 -8.53 21.17 -2.90
N LYS A 214 -8.88 20.55 -1.77
CA LYS A 214 -7.87 20.04 -0.81
C LYS A 214 -7.10 18.87 -1.39
N GLN A 215 -7.75 18.02 -2.18
CA GLN A 215 -7.08 16.91 -2.86
C GLN A 215 -6.01 17.44 -3.85
N VAL A 216 -6.36 18.46 -4.64
CA VAL A 216 -5.43 19.10 -5.60
C VAL A 216 -4.26 19.75 -4.86
N ALA A 217 -4.53 20.53 -3.80
CA ALA A 217 -3.48 21.16 -3.01
C ALA A 217 -2.52 20.12 -2.38
N LEU A 218 -3.05 18.99 -1.92
CA LEU A 218 -2.24 17.90 -1.36
C LEU A 218 -1.43 17.15 -2.42
N ALA A 219 -2.00 16.97 -3.62
CA ALA A 219 -1.30 16.35 -4.74
C ALA A 219 -0.15 17.23 -5.27
N ALA A 220 -0.37 18.55 -5.38
CA ALA A 220 0.68 19.51 -5.71
C ALA A 220 1.82 19.54 -4.66
N ALA A 221 1.50 19.33 -3.38
CA ALA A 221 2.50 19.25 -2.30
C ALA A 221 3.26 17.90 -2.25
N GLY A 222 2.87 16.92 -3.07
CA GLY A 222 3.55 15.64 -3.23
C GLY A 222 3.14 14.54 -2.25
N PRO A 223 3.66 13.30 -2.44
CA PRO A 223 3.17 12.10 -1.77
C PRO A 223 3.39 12.10 -0.25
N ALA A 224 4.42 12.79 0.25
CA ALA A 224 4.66 12.94 1.68
C ALA A 224 3.58 13.77 2.38
N ALA A 225 3.09 14.84 1.72
CA ALA A 225 2.00 15.67 2.23
C ALA A 225 0.69 14.88 2.29
N ILE A 226 0.41 14.07 1.25
CA ILE A 226 -0.77 13.20 1.21
C ILE A 226 -0.75 12.19 2.36
N LYS A 227 0.39 11.52 2.61
CA LYS A 227 0.54 10.59 3.76
C LYS A 227 0.29 11.28 5.10
N LYS A 228 0.82 12.50 5.29
CA LYS A 228 0.63 13.29 6.51
C LYS A 228 -0.85 13.67 6.72
N ALA A 229 -1.49 14.17 5.67
CA ALA A 229 -2.91 14.54 5.70
C ALA A 229 -3.81 13.31 5.92
N ALA A 230 -3.49 12.17 5.30
CA ALA A 230 -4.25 10.94 5.47
C ALA A 230 -4.17 10.44 6.92
N LYS A 231 -2.99 10.50 7.54
CA LYS A 231 -2.81 10.17 8.96
C LYS A 231 -3.60 11.12 9.87
N ALA A 232 -3.64 12.41 9.55
CA ALA A 232 -4.45 13.39 10.29
C ALA A 232 -5.96 13.09 10.16
N GLN A 233 -6.45 12.79 8.95
CA GLN A 233 -7.85 12.41 8.72
C GLN A 233 -8.25 11.12 9.45
N LYS A 234 -7.38 10.11 9.46
CA LYS A 234 -7.61 8.86 10.20
C LYS A 234 -7.65 9.08 11.71
N ARG A 235 -6.87 10.04 12.23
CA ARG A 235 -6.89 10.43 13.65
C ARG A 235 -8.11 11.29 14.00
N ALA A 236 -8.59 12.10 13.06
CA ALA A 236 -9.75 12.98 13.24
C ALA A 236 -11.09 12.25 13.09
N LYS A 237 -11.15 11.11 12.39
CA LYS A 237 -12.34 10.26 12.40
C LYS A 237 -12.65 9.85 13.84
N PRO A 238 -13.83 10.19 14.37
CA PRO A 238 -14.19 9.80 15.72
C PRO A 238 -14.20 8.27 15.75
N LYS A 239 -13.37 7.69 16.59
CA LYS A 239 -13.53 6.30 17.03
C LYS A 239 -14.80 6.11 17.88
N GLY A 240 -15.56 7.19 18.06
CA GLY A 240 -16.56 7.44 19.09
C GLY A 240 -17.59 6.33 19.29
N VAL A 241 -18.20 5.77 18.23
CA VAL A 241 -19.26 4.78 18.46
C VAL A 241 -18.71 3.44 18.95
N LYS A 242 -17.56 2.98 18.42
CA LYS A 242 -16.96 1.71 18.85
C LYS A 242 -16.17 1.86 20.14
N GLU A 243 -15.52 3.00 20.37
CA GLU A 243 -14.73 3.24 21.58
C GLU A 243 -15.64 3.61 22.76
N ALA A 244 -16.74 4.36 22.55
CA ALA A 244 -17.74 4.62 23.59
C ALA A 244 -18.51 3.34 23.95
N ARG A 245 -19.03 2.58 22.97
CA ARG A 245 -19.64 1.27 23.26
C ARG A 245 -18.67 0.30 23.96
N ARG A 246 -17.37 0.39 23.67
CA ARG A 246 -16.34 -0.41 24.37
C ARG A 246 -16.17 0.08 25.81
N GLN A 247 -16.12 1.38 26.03
CA GLN A 247 -16.00 1.98 27.37
C GLN A 247 -17.25 1.72 28.22
N ASP A 248 -18.44 1.89 27.66
CA ASP A 248 -19.72 1.60 28.34
C ASP A 248 -19.80 0.11 28.74
N LEU A 249 -19.28 -0.79 27.90
CA LEU A 249 -19.22 -2.23 28.18
C LEU A 249 -18.10 -2.58 29.19
N GLU A 250 -16.94 -1.93 29.12
CA GLU A 250 -15.85 -2.02 30.12
C GLU A 250 -16.37 -1.62 31.51
N GLU A 251 -17.14 -0.53 31.60
CA GLU A 251 -17.76 -0.03 32.83
C GLU A 251 -18.91 -0.93 33.32
N ALA A 252 -19.80 -1.37 32.43
CA ALA A 252 -20.94 -2.20 32.78
C ALA A 252 -20.59 -3.64 33.23
N MET A 253 -19.42 -4.15 32.84
CA MET A 253 -18.93 -5.50 33.17
C MET A 253 -17.78 -5.51 34.20
N GLY A 254 -17.17 -4.36 34.51
CA GLY A 254 -16.12 -4.25 35.54
C GLY A 254 -14.91 -5.15 35.30
N LEU A 255 -14.46 -5.28 34.04
CA LEU A 255 -13.32 -6.13 33.64
C LEU A 255 -12.03 -5.31 33.49
N PRO A 256 -10.85 -5.81 33.92
CA PRO A 256 -9.57 -5.14 33.67
C PRO A 256 -9.23 -5.10 32.18
N GLN A 257 -8.61 -4.01 31.73
CA GLN A 257 -8.34 -3.70 30.32
C GLN A 257 -7.46 -4.76 29.60
N SER A 258 -6.69 -5.56 30.34
CA SER A 258 -5.83 -6.64 29.84
C SER A 258 -6.58 -7.92 29.44
N HIS A 259 -7.69 -8.25 30.12
CA HIS A 259 -8.47 -9.49 29.88
C HIS A 259 -9.52 -9.33 28.77
N PHE A 260 -9.71 -8.11 28.28
CA PHE A 260 -10.73 -7.76 27.28
C PHE A 260 -10.43 -8.36 25.89
N CYS A 261 -9.18 -8.63 25.52
CA CYS A 261 -8.79 -8.98 24.13
C CYS A 261 -9.48 -10.22 23.54
N TRP A 262 -9.72 -11.27 24.35
CA TRP A 262 -10.28 -12.53 23.88
C TRP A 262 -11.79 -12.64 24.13
N ALA A 263 -12.23 -12.43 25.37
CA ALA A 263 -13.66 -12.45 25.72
C ALA A 263 -14.47 -11.37 24.98
N SER A 264 -13.89 -10.19 24.75
CA SER A 264 -14.56 -9.10 24.03
C SER A 264 -14.76 -9.40 22.55
N ARG A 265 -13.92 -10.22 21.89
CA ARG A 265 -14.12 -10.54 20.46
C ARG A 265 -15.40 -11.35 20.23
N THR A 266 -15.67 -12.28 21.12
CA THR A 266 -16.87 -13.14 21.10
C THR A 266 -18.11 -12.34 21.49
N LEU A 267 -18.01 -11.52 22.54
CA LEU A 267 -19.08 -10.62 23.00
C LEU A 267 -19.41 -9.52 21.98
N LEU A 268 -18.41 -8.89 21.36
CA LEU A 268 -18.59 -7.87 20.30
C LEU A 268 -19.21 -8.47 19.04
N SER A 269 -18.90 -9.72 18.69
CA SER A 269 -19.56 -10.40 17.56
C SER A 269 -21.04 -10.63 17.85
N ALA A 270 -21.37 -11.10 19.06
CA ALA A 270 -22.76 -11.28 19.47
C ALA A 270 -23.56 -9.97 19.51
N ILE A 271 -22.91 -8.85 19.86
CA ILE A 271 -23.52 -7.50 19.85
C ILE A 271 -23.66 -6.94 18.42
N GLU A 272 -22.72 -7.23 17.50
CA GLU A 272 -22.84 -6.84 16.09
C GLU A 272 -24.03 -7.54 15.39
N ASP A 273 -24.44 -8.72 15.87
CA ASP A 273 -25.62 -9.44 15.37
C ASP A 273 -26.97 -8.90 15.90
N LEU A 274 -26.99 -8.11 16.99
CA LEU A 274 -28.22 -7.61 17.64
C LEU A 274 -28.80 -6.31 17.03
N GLY A 275 -28.18 -5.73 15.99
CA GLY A 275 -28.72 -4.57 15.26
C GLY A 275 -28.72 -3.24 16.06
N GLU A 276 -29.44 -2.23 15.54
CA GLU A 276 -29.35 -0.83 16.01
C GLU A 276 -30.05 -0.54 17.35
N GLY A 277 -30.84 -1.49 17.89
CA GLY A 277 -31.64 -1.30 19.11
C GLY A 277 -30.87 -1.34 20.43
N GLY A 278 -29.66 -1.90 20.45
CA GLY A 278 -28.94 -2.22 21.68
C GLY A 278 -29.57 -3.41 22.43
N PRO A 279 -28.84 -4.08 23.33
CA PRO A 279 -29.36 -5.24 24.04
C PRO A 279 -30.44 -4.81 25.05
N ASP A 280 -31.48 -5.63 25.22
CA ASP A 280 -32.44 -5.44 26.31
C ASP A 280 -31.85 -5.84 27.68
N GLU A 281 -32.57 -5.57 28.77
CA GLU A 281 -32.07 -5.76 30.14
C GLU A 281 -31.78 -7.24 30.45
N ASP A 282 -32.53 -8.16 29.86
CA ASP A 282 -32.35 -9.61 29.99
C ASP A 282 -31.15 -10.11 29.18
N GLU A 283 -30.95 -9.57 27.98
CA GLU A 283 -29.76 -9.81 27.15
C GLU A 283 -28.50 -9.30 27.85
N TYR A 284 -28.54 -8.13 28.50
CA TYR A 284 -27.43 -7.64 29.33
C TYR A 284 -27.12 -8.57 30.51
N ALA A 285 -28.14 -9.14 31.15
CA ALA A 285 -27.96 -10.11 32.23
C ALA A 285 -27.29 -11.41 31.74
N TYR A 286 -27.69 -11.91 30.57
CA TYR A 286 -27.08 -13.08 29.95
C TYR A 286 -25.61 -12.84 29.55
N LEU A 287 -25.31 -11.67 28.95
CA LEU A 287 -23.94 -11.30 28.57
C LEU A 287 -23.04 -11.13 29.79
N ARG A 288 -23.55 -10.60 30.92
CA ARG A 288 -22.83 -10.55 32.20
C ARG A 288 -22.49 -11.94 32.72
N GLN A 289 -23.43 -12.88 32.64
CA GLN A 289 -23.20 -14.24 33.11
C GLN A 289 -22.12 -14.97 32.29
N ILE A 290 -22.08 -14.74 30.97
CA ILE A 290 -21.00 -15.24 30.11
C ILE A 290 -19.66 -14.58 30.47
N ALA A 291 -19.65 -13.26 30.67
CA ALA A 291 -18.44 -12.52 31.03
C ALA A 291 -17.85 -13.00 32.36
N ASP A 292 -18.68 -13.24 33.38
CA ASP A 292 -18.23 -13.73 34.69
C ASP A 292 -17.71 -15.16 34.62
N ARG A 293 -18.32 -16.03 33.80
CA ARG A 293 -17.82 -17.38 33.57
C ARG A 293 -16.48 -17.38 32.82
N CYS A 294 -16.31 -16.50 31.84
CA CYS A 294 -15.03 -16.31 31.17
C CYS A 294 -13.97 -15.74 32.10
N ARG A 295 -14.34 -14.87 33.04
CA ARG A 295 -13.42 -14.29 34.05
C ARG A 295 -12.87 -15.37 34.98
N SER A 296 -13.75 -16.19 35.57
CA SER A 296 -13.34 -17.29 36.46
C SER A 296 -12.38 -18.26 35.76
N LEU A 297 -12.68 -18.70 34.54
CA LEU A 297 -11.80 -19.61 33.81
C LEU A 297 -10.41 -19.03 33.54
N VAL A 298 -10.31 -17.71 33.29
CA VAL A 298 -9.03 -17.05 33.03
C VAL A 298 -8.26 -16.76 34.31
N GLU A 299 -8.96 -16.43 35.41
CA GLU A 299 -8.36 -16.26 36.73
C GLU A 299 -7.78 -17.58 37.23
N ASP A 300 -8.53 -18.68 37.11
CA ASP A 300 -8.08 -20.02 37.49
C ASP A 300 -6.87 -20.47 36.64
N ASP A 301 -6.91 -20.32 35.32
CA ASP A 301 -5.79 -20.65 34.43
C ASP A 301 -4.54 -19.77 34.68
N ALA A 302 -4.74 -18.49 35.03
CA ALA A 302 -3.64 -17.57 35.31
C ALA A 302 -2.97 -17.86 36.66
N ASP A 303 -3.75 -18.21 37.69
CA ASP A 303 -3.24 -18.57 38.99
C ASP A 303 -2.45 -19.89 38.92
N ASP A 304 -2.94 -20.88 38.17
CA ASP A 304 -2.21 -22.13 37.90
C ASP A 304 -0.88 -21.88 37.16
N GLN A 305 -0.87 -20.99 36.16
CA GLN A 305 0.35 -20.60 35.44
C GLN A 305 1.34 -19.84 36.34
N LEU A 306 0.85 -18.96 37.21
CA LEU A 306 1.68 -18.23 38.17
C LEU A 306 2.32 -19.17 39.19
N GLU A 307 1.58 -20.15 39.69
CA GLU A 307 2.11 -21.13 40.64
C GLU A 307 3.15 -22.05 39.99
N ALA A 308 2.94 -22.46 38.74
CA ALA A 308 3.92 -23.21 37.95
C ALA A 308 5.21 -22.40 37.72
N LEU A 309 5.09 -21.10 37.38
CA LEU A 309 6.24 -20.22 37.19
C LEU A 309 7.00 -19.96 38.49
N ARG A 310 6.30 -19.77 39.62
CA ARG A 310 6.92 -19.63 40.94
C ARG A 310 7.72 -20.87 41.31
N SER A 311 7.13 -22.05 41.10
CA SER A 311 7.80 -23.33 41.33
C SER A 311 9.08 -23.49 40.49
N GLU A 312 9.04 -23.04 39.23
CA GLU A 312 10.21 -23.09 38.34
C GLU A 312 11.28 -22.05 38.73
N VAL A 313 10.89 -20.85 39.16
CA VAL A 313 11.83 -19.86 39.71
C VAL A 313 12.54 -20.42 40.94
N GLU A 314 11.81 -21.03 41.87
CA GLU A 314 12.43 -21.66 43.05
C GLU A 314 13.41 -22.78 42.67
N ARG A 315 13.07 -23.59 41.66
CA ARG A 315 13.98 -24.63 41.14
C ARG A 315 15.27 -24.02 40.60
N LEU A 316 15.16 -22.97 39.79
CA LEU A 316 16.30 -22.28 39.19
C LEU A 316 17.14 -21.52 40.22
N GLU A 317 16.53 -20.99 41.28
CA GLU A 317 17.24 -20.36 42.38
C GLU A 317 18.09 -21.37 43.17
N ARG A 318 17.56 -22.58 43.42
CA ARG A 318 18.33 -23.67 44.04
C ARG A 318 19.50 -24.10 43.16
N GLU A 319 19.25 -24.31 41.86
CA GLU A 319 20.29 -24.69 40.90
C GLU A 319 21.38 -23.61 40.79
N ASN A 320 21.01 -22.33 40.76
CA ASN A 320 21.97 -21.23 40.78
C ASN A 320 22.75 -21.15 42.09
N ALA A 321 22.14 -21.43 43.24
CA ALA A 321 22.82 -21.45 44.52
C ALA A 321 23.87 -22.58 44.58
N GLU A 322 23.53 -23.77 44.06
CA GLU A 322 24.45 -24.90 43.94
C GLU A 322 25.62 -24.58 42.99
N LEU A 323 25.34 -24.01 41.82
CA LEU A 323 26.38 -23.58 40.89
C LEU A 323 27.29 -22.51 41.50
N ARG A 324 26.73 -21.53 42.22
CA ARG A 324 27.52 -20.52 42.92
C ARG A 324 28.38 -21.12 44.03
N ALA A 325 27.89 -22.13 44.74
CA ALA A 325 28.66 -22.84 45.75
C ALA A 325 29.76 -23.73 45.14
N ALA A 326 29.55 -24.25 43.94
CA ALA A 326 30.52 -25.04 43.20
C ALA A 326 31.64 -24.20 42.55
N VAL A 327 31.43 -22.89 42.36
CA VAL A 327 32.47 -21.97 41.89
C VAL A 327 33.41 -21.66 43.05
N ASP A 328 34.65 -22.16 42.96
CA ASP A 328 35.71 -21.84 43.91
C ASP A 328 36.01 -20.32 43.88
N PRO A 329 35.73 -19.57 44.96
CA PRO A 329 36.00 -18.14 45.03
C PRO A 329 37.49 -17.82 44.84
N GLY A 330 38.38 -18.71 45.26
CA GLY A 330 39.83 -18.54 45.11
C GLY A 330 40.27 -18.56 43.64
N ALA A 331 39.67 -19.43 42.82
CA ALA A 331 39.94 -19.49 41.39
C ALA A 331 39.44 -18.22 40.66
N VAL A 332 38.30 -17.65 41.08
CA VAL A 332 37.76 -16.41 40.50
C VAL A 332 38.66 -15.21 40.79
N ASP A 333 39.15 -15.08 42.02
CA ASP A 333 40.07 -13.98 42.38
C ASP A 333 41.43 -14.13 41.70
N GLN A 334 41.92 -15.35 41.51
CA GLN A 334 43.10 -15.63 40.71
C GLN A 334 42.91 -15.24 39.24
N LEU A 335 41.76 -15.57 38.64
CA LEU A 335 41.43 -15.16 37.28
C LEU A 335 41.34 -13.64 37.13
N ARG A 336 40.72 -12.94 38.08
CA ARG A 336 40.67 -11.47 38.10
C ARG A 336 42.08 -10.87 38.16
N THR A 337 42.92 -11.40 39.04
CA THR A 337 44.33 -10.97 39.18
C THR A 337 45.11 -11.21 37.88
N LEU A 338 44.91 -12.36 37.23
CA LEU A 338 45.55 -12.68 35.94
C LEU A 338 45.05 -11.76 34.81
N GLN A 339 43.76 -11.42 34.79
CA GLN A 339 43.20 -10.47 33.82
C GLN A 339 43.78 -9.05 33.99
N GLU A 340 43.97 -8.59 35.22
CA GLU A 340 44.63 -7.31 35.49
C GLU A 340 46.09 -7.30 35.01
N LYS A 341 46.82 -8.39 35.29
CA LYS A 341 48.19 -8.57 34.78
C LYS A 341 48.23 -8.61 33.26
N LEU A 342 47.27 -9.29 32.62
CA LEU A 342 47.18 -9.34 31.16
C LEU A 342 46.95 -7.94 30.57
N ARG A 343 46.02 -7.16 31.12
CA ARG A 343 45.79 -5.76 30.69
C ARG A 343 47.04 -4.91 30.83
N ALA A 344 47.79 -5.05 31.92
CA ALA A 344 49.05 -4.33 32.11
C ALA A 344 50.09 -4.70 31.02
N VAL A 345 50.17 -5.99 30.66
CA VAL A 345 51.04 -6.46 29.58
C VAL A 345 50.59 -5.92 28.22
N GLU A 346 49.29 -5.84 27.96
CA GLU A 346 48.75 -5.28 26.72
C GLU A 346 49.08 -3.79 26.56
N VAL A 347 48.96 -3.01 27.64
CA VAL A 347 49.37 -1.59 27.63
C VAL A 347 50.87 -1.46 27.32
N ILE A 348 51.72 -2.26 27.98
CA ILE A 348 53.17 -2.24 27.71
C ILE A 348 53.47 -2.62 26.26
N ARG A 349 52.79 -3.63 25.71
CA ARG A 349 52.94 -4.04 24.30
C ARG A 349 52.57 -2.89 23.36
N ASP A 350 51.48 -2.20 23.61
CA ASP A 350 50.99 -1.12 22.75
C ASP A 350 51.92 0.09 22.81
N ASP A 351 52.45 0.44 23.99
CA ASP A 351 53.50 1.46 24.16
C ASP A 351 54.77 1.10 23.39
N LEU A 352 55.21 -0.17 23.47
CA LEU A 352 56.36 -0.65 22.70
C LEU A 352 56.13 -0.59 21.19
N MET A 353 54.92 -0.93 20.72
CA MET A 353 54.57 -0.80 19.30
C MET A 353 54.62 0.66 18.84
N GLN A 354 54.09 1.59 19.64
CA GLN A 354 54.16 3.03 19.33
C GLN A 354 55.61 3.53 19.32
N ALA A 355 56.43 3.13 20.29
CA ALA A 355 57.85 3.49 20.33
C ALA A 355 58.61 2.96 19.10
N ASN A 356 58.36 1.71 18.71
CA ASN A 356 58.99 1.11 17.53
C ASN A 356 58.54 1.80 16.24
N SER A 357 57.26 2.19 16.13
CA SER A 357 56.75 2.98 15.00
C SER A 357 57.47 4.33 14.90
N ARG A 358 57.62 5.07 16.01
CA ARG A 358 58.37 6.35 16.05
C ARG A 358 59.83 6.17 15.63
N LEU A 359 60.51 5.15 16.14
CA LEU A 359 61.89 4.84 15.76
C LEU A 359 62.01 4.51 14.26
N ASN A 360 61.03 3.81 13.70
CA ASN A 360 61.03 3.49 12.27
C ASN A 360 60.84 4.76 11.41
N GLU A 361 59.95 5.66 11.83
CA GLU A 361 59.77 6.96 11.16
C GLU A 361 61.04 7.83 11.22
N GLU A 362 61.70 7.90 12.37
CA GLU A 362 62.97 8.60 12.54
C GLU A 362 64.06 8.01 11.64
N ASN A 363 64.16 6.67 11.59
CA ASN A 363 65.08 5.98 10.70
C ASN A 363 64.80 6.29 9.22
N ILE A 364 63.53 6.36 8.81
CA ILE A 364 63.13 6.75 7.44
C ILE A 364 63.54 8.20 7.16
N LYS A 365 63.31 9.13 8.11
CA LYS A 365 63.73 10.54 7.99
C LYS A 365 65.25 10.66 7.85
N LEU A 366 66.03 9.99 8.70
CA LEU A 366 67.50 9.96 8.63
C LEU A 366 67.99 9.40 7.29
N LYS A 367 67.41 8.31 6.80
CA LYS A 367 67.74 7.75 5.47
C LYS A 367 67.44 8.72 4.33
N ARG A 368 66.33 9.49 4.40
CA ARG A 368 65.99 10.53 3.42
C ARG A 368 66.99 11.68 3.45
N MET A 369 67.37 12.17 4.64
CA MET A 369 68.39 13.21 4.79
C MET A 369 69.74 12.79 4.20
N ASN A 370 70.17 11.55 4.47
CA ASN A 370 71.44 11.03 3.95
C ASN A 370 71.42 10.85 2.41
N LYS A 371 70.27 10.51 1.81
CA LYS A 371 70.10 10.49 0.35
C LYS A 371 70.08 11.89 -0.27
N GLY A 372 69.47 12.88 0.39
CA GLY A 372 69.41 14.26 -0.09
C GLY A 372 70.75 15.01 -0.02
N GLY A 373 71.58 14.72 0.98
CA GLY A 373 72.94 15.27 1.10
C GLY A 373 73.89 14.78 0.00
N LYS A 374 73.68 13.58 -0.53
CA LYS A 374 74.51 13.00 -1.61
C LYS A 374 74.19 13.53 -3.01
N ALA A 375 73.07 14.23 -3.19
CA ALA A 375 72.63 14.78 -4.48
C ALA A 375 72.98 16.28 -4.67
N ARG A 376 73.56 16.93 -3.65
CA ARG A 376 73.98 18.35 -3.69
C ARG A 376 75.51 18.54 -3.60
N GLY A 377 76.27 17.45 -3.70
CA GLY A 377 77.74 17.46 -3.72
C GLY A 377 78.28 17.33 -5.13
#